data_AF-A0A6J4JMJ2-F1
#
_entry.id   AF-A0A6J4JMJ2-F1
#
_cell.length_a   1.000
_cell.length_b   1.000
_cell.length_c   1.000
_cell.angle_alpha   90.00
_cell.angle_beta   90.00
_cell.angle_gamma   90.00
#
_symmetry.space_group_name_H-M   'P 1'
#
loop_
_entity.id
_entity.type
_entity.pdbx_description
1 polymer ?
#
loop_
_entity_poly.entity_id
_entity_poly.type
_entity_poly.pdbx_seq_one_letter_code
_entity_poly.pdbx_strand_id
1 'polypeptide(L)'
;MPADYIGFVEVPRYFPETQHNVDGQFHTHFWRHGGVDTFGYPLTNEFWTPGEHGGGAGRMVQYFQRARLEFDLDDRVVVRSLLGDLLEKAQPAEHPAPGIRYFPETGHNVGQSFLVFFEQAGGAAALGYPISEEVEENGRPAQWFERARLEWWPELTPARRVQFGLVGEEHLALVRDDVPAAALQPAEPLPPLKEWVLPPPPRPPRVAWAPVDVPMLYYHQVPSQKQLRDQIVAFREAGREIVSLGRVVDALRGEGPALPAKPLVLTFDDSWVSQIQNGAPVLQAEGVSGTFFVITRYMERVPGYMSWNQARTLKELGFEVESHTQNHPDLDRLLGEDDGAATAEIWESLAELESRLGRSQRFLAYPNGRWNGAVAALTARVYRAAVATGGGLFQSQQNLYQMRRIKAEPSYKPEVLLKAMGHEVPDPAAKEKDSE
;
A
#
# COMPACT_ATOMS: atom_id res chain seq x y z
N MET A 1 17.49 -15.14 9.83
CA MET A 1 16.99 -14.03 9.00
C MET A 1 17.98 -12.89 9.08
N PRO A 2 18.46 -12.35 7.95
CA PRO A 2 19.25 -11.11 7.94
C PRO A 2 18.45 -9.95 8.53
N ALA A 3 19.12 -8.99 9.16
CA ALA A 3 18.49 -7.83 9.81
C ALA A 3 17.73 -6.91 8.84
N ASP A 4 17.99 -7.05 7.53
CA ASP A 4 17.43 -6.22 6.46
C ASP A 4 16.23 -6.88 5.74
N TYR A 5 15.86 -8.11 6.13
CA TYR A 5 14.66 -8.78 5.64
C TYR A 5 13.46 -8.39 6.50
N ILE A 6 12.60 -7.51 5.97
CA ILE A 6 11.36 -7.10 6.63
C ILE A 6 10.28 -8.17 6.38
N GLY A 7 10.42 -9.33 7.04
CA GLY A 7 9.65 -10.53 6.75
C GLY A 7 8.23 -10.62 7.35
N PHE A 8 7.60 -9.54 7.83
CA PHE A 8 6.28 -9.64 8.50
C PHE A 8 5.48 -8.32 8.48
N VAL A 9 5.16 -7.76 7.31
CA VAL A 9 4.30 -6.55 7.25
C VAL A 9 3.10 -6.64 6.30
N GLU A 10 2.98 -7.73 5.54
CA GLU A 10 1.80 -7.99 4.72
C GLU A 10 0.92 -9.02 5.44
N VAL A 11 -0.40 -8.97 5.26
CA VAL A 11 -1.25 -10.08 5.71
C VAL A 11 -1.02 -11.20 4.69
N PRO A 12 -0.41 -12.33 5.05
CA PRO A 12 -0.13 -13.39 4.09
C PRO A 12 -1.42 -13.83 3.40
N ARG A 13 -1.40 -13.92 2.07
CA ARG A 13 -2.53 -14.47 1.32
C ARG A 13 -2.46 -15.99 1.38
N TYR A 14 -3.38 -16.59 2.12
CA TYR A 14 -3.55 -18.04 2.19
C TYR A 14 -4.27 -18.58 0.96
N PHE A 15 -3.75 -19.66 0.38
CA PHE A 15 -4.34 -20.39 -0.73
C PHE A 15 -4.82 -21.76 -0.24
N PRO A 16 -6.14 -21.98 -0.08
CA PRO A 16 -6.66 -23.26 0.41
C PRO A 16 -6.38 -24.44 -0.52
N GLU A 17 -6.14 -24.19 -1.81
CA GLU A 17 -5.84 -25.20 -2.83
C GLU A 17 -4.53 -25.94 -2.54
N THR A 18 -3.54 -25.24 -2.01
CA THR A 18 -2.21 -25.79 -1.70
C THR A 18 -1.84 -25.68 -0.23
N GLN A 19 -2.65 -25.00 0.57
CA GLN A 19 -2.42 -24.71 1.97
C GLN A 19 -1.14 -23.90 2.24
N HIS A 20 -0.72 -23.07 1.29
CA HIS A 20 0.47 -22.22 1.43
C HIS A 20 0.13 -20.74 1.32
N ASN A 21 1.00 -19.90 1.90
CA ASN A 21 0.86 -18.46 1.91
C ASN A 21 1.76 -17.81 0.87
N VAL A 22 1.32 -16.70 0.27
CA VAL A 22 2.23 -15.74 -0.37
C VAL A 22 2.29 -14.49 0.50
N ASP A 23 3.48 -14.06 0.86
CA ASP A 23 3.73 -12.96 1.80
C ASP A 23 4.82 -12.01 1.27
N GLY A 24 4.98 -10.86 1.92
CA GLY A 24 6.06 -9.91 1.73
C GLY A 24 6.32 -9.53 0.26
N GLN A 25 7.60 -9.48 -0.10
CA GLN A 25 8.00 -9.05 -1.44
C GLN A 25 7.48 -9.97 -2.55
N PHE A 26 7.28 -11.26 -2.26
CA PHE A 26 6.68 -12.19 -3.21
C PHE A 26 5.21 -11.91 -3.44
N HIS A 27 4.45 -11.50 -2.42
CA HIS A 27 3.03 -11.17 -2.56
C HIS A 27 2.82 -9.96 -3.49
N THR A 28 3.59 -8.90 -3.28
CA THR A 28 3.56 -7.72 -4.16
C THR A 28 3.92 -8.09 -5.62
N HIS A 29 4.99 -8.86 -5.82
CA HIS A 29 5.42 -9.27 -7.16
C HIS A 29 4.39 -10.20 -7.83
N PHE A 30 3.86 -11.16 -7.09
CA PHE A 30 2.90 -12.15 -7.55
C PHE A 30 1.67 -11.48 -8.18
N TRP A 31 1.06 -10.52 -7.48
CA TRP A 31 -0.15 -9.86 -8.00
C TRP A 31 0.12 -8.91 -9.16
N ARG A 32 1.24 -8.15 -9.13
CA ARG A 32 1.59 -7.24 -10.23
C ARG A 32 1.82 -7.93 -11.57
N HIS A 33 2.19 -9.20 -11.54
CA HIS A 33 2.54 -9.97 -12.74
C HIS A 33 1.51 -11.06 -13.05
N GLY A 34 0.26 -10.88 -12.64
CA GLY A 34 -0.89 -11.71 -13.03
C GLY A 34 -1.23 -12.88 -12.10
N GLY A 35 -0.59 -12.97 -10.94
CA GLY A 35 -0.98 -13.86 -9.85
C GLY A 35 -1.06 -15.34 -10.24
N VAL A 36 -2.14 -16.01 -9.85
CA VAL A 36 -2.36 -17.44 -10.10
C VAL A 36 -2.33 -17.77 -11.60
N ASP A 37 -2.82 -16.87 -12.45
CA ASP A 37 -2.82 -17.10 -13.90
C ASP A 37 -1.40 -17.18 -14.48
N THR A 38 -0.42 -16.53 -13.85
CA THR A 38 0.97 -16.47 -14.35
C THR A 38 1.93 -17.40 -13.59
N PHE A 39 1.75 -17.54 -12.27
CA PHE A 39 2.65 -18.30 -11.41
C PHE A 39 2.03 -19.63 -10.92
N GLY A 40 0.72 -19.79 -11.00
CA GLY A 40 -0.01 -20.89 -10.35
C GLY A 40 -0.06 -20.73 -8.83
N TYR A 41 -0.59 -21.73 -8.15
CA TYR A 41 -0.69 -21.71 -6.69
C TYR A 41 0.70 -21.86 -6.02
N PRO A 42 0.93 -21.26 -4.84
CA PRO A 42 2.17 -21.46 -4.08
C PRO A 42 2.30 -22.92 -3.64
N LEU A 43 3.47 -23.52 -3.82
CA LEU A 43 3.78 -24.91 -3.43
C LEU A 43 4.61 -25.00 -2.14
N THR A 44 5.14 -23.87 -1.68
CA THR A 44 5.85 -23.74 -0.40
C THR A 44 5.46 -22.42 0.26
N ASN A 45 5.71 -22.30 1.56
CA ASN A 45 5.93 -20.98 2.18
C ASN A 45 7.28 -20.42 1.72
N GLU A 46 7.52 -19.12 1.92
CA GLU A 46 8.82 -18.53 1.65
C GLU A 46 9.91 -19.07 2.59
N PHE A 47 11.12 -19.26 2.08
CA PHE A 47 12.24 -19.75 2.88
C PHE A 47 13.57 -19.23 2.37
N TRP A 48 14.56 -19.24 3.26
CA TRP A 48 15.91 -18.78 2.97
C TRP A 48 16.77 -19.91 2.41
N THR A 49 17.43 -19.67 1.27
CA THR A 49 18.51 -20.51 0.75
C THR A 49 19.85 -19.81 0.97
N PRO A 50 20.82 -20.42 1.68
CA PRO A 50 22.18 -19.89 1.77
C PRO A 50 22.85 -19.78 0.40
N GLY A 51 23.72 -18.78 0.21
CA GLY A 51 24.54 -18.70 -1.00
C GLY A 51 25.55 -19.86 -1.08
N GLU A 52 26.03 -20.17 -2.29
CA GLU A 52 27.04 -21.21 -2.50
C GLU A 52 28.33 -20.93 -1.69
N HIS A 53 28.86 -21.99 -1.09
CA HIS A 53 30.18 -22.10 -0.45
C HIS A 53 30.77 -20.81 0.15
N GLY A 54 30.07 -20.25 1.15
CA GLY A 54 30.67 -19.32 2.11
C GLY A 54 31.03 -17.91 1.59
N GLY A 55 30.46 -17.49 0.45
CA GLY A 55 30.76 -16.17 -0.13
C GLY A 55 29.58 -15.34 -0.64
N GLY A 56 28.44 -15.94 -0.99
CA GLY A 56 27.28 -15.19 -1.50
C GLY A 56 26.25 -14.83 -0.41
N ALA A 57 25.66 -13.63 -0.49
CA ALA A 57 24.43 -13.33 0.25
C ALA A 57 23.36 -14.34 -0.18
N GLY A 58 22.75 -15.04 0.79
CA GLY A 58 21.66 -15.98 0.47
C GLY A 58 20.44 -15.27 -0.12
N ARG A 59 19.45 -16.04 -0.53
CA ARG A 59 18.22 -15.52 -1.17
C ARG A 59 17.00 -16.01 -0.43
N MET A 60 15.96 -15.18 -0.37
CA MET A 60 14.64 -15.67 -0.05
C MET A 60 14.04 -16.28 -1.31
N VAL A 61 13.28 -17.36 -1.13
CA VAL A 61 12.79 -18.22 -2.21
C VAL A 61 11.37 -18.65 -1.91
N GLN A 62 10.54 -18.75 -2.94
CA GLN A 62 9.26 -19.42 -2.86
C GLN A 62 8.94 -20.18 -4.15
N TYR A 63 8.42 -21.40 -4.02
CA TYR A 63 7.93 -22.19 -5.15
C TYR A 63 6.45 -21.95 -5.39
N PHE A 64 6.10 -21.91 -6.67
CA PHE A 64 4.75 -21.90 -7.21
C PHE A 64 4.67 -23.00 -8.28
N GLN A 65 3.47 -23.37 -8.72
CA GLN A 65 3.32 -24.41 -9.74
C GLN A 65 4.08 -24.12 -11.03
N ARG A 66 4.07 -22.86 -11.50
CA ARG A 66 4.62 -22.44 -12.81
C ARG A 66 5.92 -21.64 -12.69
N ALA A 67 6.46 -21.48 -11.48
CA ALA A 67 7.65 -20.69 -11.25
C ALA A 67 8.30 -20.97 -9.90
N ARG A 68 9.55 -20.58 -9.76
CA ARG A 68 10.17 -20.28 -8.48
C ARG A 68 10.55 -18.81 -8.49
N LEU A 69 10.18 -18.10 -7.43
CA LEU A 69 10.54 -16.70 -7.23
C LEU A 69 11.71 -16.61 -6.26
N GLU A 70 12.62 -15.69 -6.55
CA GLU A 70 13.77 -15.35 -5.71
C GLU A 70 13.74 -13.86 -5.41
N PHE A 71 13.95 -13.50 -4.15
CA PHE A 71 14.15 -12.12 -3.73
C PHE A 71 15.64 -11.88 -3.50
N ASP A 72 16.21 -11.01 -4.33
CA ASP A 72 17.58 -10.54 -4.20
C ASP A 72 17.63 -9.42 -3.15
N LEU A 73 18.45 -9.59 -2.11
CA LEU A 73 18.56 -8.61 -1.03
C LEU A 73 19.35 -7.37 -1.41
N ASP A 74 20.29 -7.49 -2.33
CA ASP A 74 21.19 -6.41 -2.74
C ASP A 74 20.45 -5.45 -3.67
N ASP A 75 19.76 -5.99 -4.68
CA ASP A 75 18.99 -5.21 -5.65
C ASP A 75 17.55 -4.94 -5.19
N ARG A 76 17.06 -5.66 -4.18
CA ARG A 76 15.67 -5.59 -3.66
C ARG A 76 14.63 -5.84 -4.75
N VAL A 77 14.92 -6.79 -5.63
CA VAL A 77 14.03 -7.17 -6.74
C VAL A 77 13.63 -8.64 -6.57
N VAL A 78 12.36 -8.93 -6.88
CA VAL A 78 11.88 -10.29 -7.07
C VAL A 78 12.01 -10.67 -8.53
N VAL A 79 12.67 -11.80 -8.79
CA VAL A 79 12.87 -12.37 -10.13
C VAL A 79 12.38 -13.81 -10.20
N ARG A 80 12.01 -14.27 -11.41
CA ARG A 80 11.87 -15.72 -11.66
C ARG A 80 13.24 -16.37 -11.73
N SER A 81 13.38 -17.50 -11.05
CA SER A 81 14.53 -18.38 -11.16
C SER A 81 14.70 -18.90 -12.59
N LEU A 82 15.94 -19.23 -12.93
CA LEU A 82 16.31 -19.85 -14.20
C LEU A 82 15.93 -21.35 -14.22
N LEU A 83 14.68 -21.70 -13.94
CA LEU A 83 14.26 -23.10 -13.86
C LEU A 83 14.32 -23.82 -15.21
N GLY A 84 14.18 -23.10 -16.32
CA GLY A 84 14.34 -23.67 -17.65
C GLY A 84 15.75 -24.22 -17.84
N ASP A 85 16.77 -23.46 -17.47
CA ASP A 85 18.19 -23.88 -17.59
C ASP A 85 18.51 -25.14 -16.76
N LEU A 86 17.76 -25.34 -15.68
CA LEU A 86 17.94 -26.49 -14.78
C LEU A 86 17.22 -27.74 -15.29
N LEU A 87 16.11 -27.56 -15.99
CA LEU A 87 15.22 -28.64 -16.43
C LEU A 87 15.48 -29.08 -17.87
N GLU A 88 15.91 -28.18 -18.75
CA GLU A 88 16.05 -28.44 -20.18
C GLU A 88 17.45 -28.08 -20.70
N LYS A 89 17.98 -28.93 -21.59
CA LYS A 89 19.28 -28.74 -22.25
C LYS A 89 19.20 -29.18 -23.72
N ALA A 90 18.50 -28.39 -24.53
CA ALA A 90 18.44 -28.63 -25.96
C ALA A 90 19.74 -28.19 -26.66
N GLN A 91 20.04 -28.79 -27.82
CA GLN A 91 21.11 -28.30 -28.68
C GLN A 91 20.61 -27.13 -29.54
N PRO A 92 21.42 -26.07 -29.74
CA PRO A 92 21.04 -24.93 -30.58
C PRO A 92 20.71 -25.34 -32.01
N ALA A 93 19.66 -24.75 -32.59
CA ALA A 93 19.37 -24.92 -34.00
C ALA A 93 20.30 -24.02 -34.83
N GLU A 94 21.07 -24.61 -35.75
CA GLU A 94 22.14 -23.89 -36.44
C GLU A 94 21.67 -22.73 -37.33
N HIS A 95 20.38 -22.56 -37.66
CA HIS A 95 19.93 -21.47 -38.53
C HIS A 95 18.50 -20.95 -38.28
N PRO A 96 18.24 -19.65 -38.51
CA PRO A 96 16.89 -19.07 -38.45
C PRO A 96 16.00 -19.57 -39.59
N ALA A 97 14.79 -20.04 -39.26
CA ALA A 97 13.72 -20.30 -40.24
C ALA A 97 12.82 -19.04 -40.45
N PRO A 98 12.10 -18.93 -41.58
CA PRO A 98 11.23 -17.77 -41.84
C PRO A 98 10.11 -17.64 -40.79
N GLY A 99 9.98 -16.45 -40.20
CA GLY A 99 8.88 -16.10 -39.29
C GLY A 99 9.09 -16.44 -37.81
N ILE A 100 10.30 -16.84 -37.42
CA ILE A 100 10.73 -16.96 -36.02
C ILE A 100 11.71 -15.83 -35.67
N ARG A 101 11.95 -15.59 -34.38
CA ARG A 101 12.93 -14.59 -33.92
C ARG A 101 14.17 -15.28 -33.35
N TYR A 102 15.33 -15.07 -33.97
CA TYR A 102 16.60 -15.66 -33.54
C TYR A 102 17.30 -14.84 -32.44
N PHE A 103 17.91 -15.54 -31.48
CA PHE A 103 18.65 -14.97 -30.35
C PHE A 103 20.11 -15.46 -30.40
N PRO A 104 21.06 -14.63 -30.83
CA PRO A 104 22.47 -15.02 -30.90
C PRO A 104 23.09 -15.34 -29.53
N GLU A 105 22.49 -14.89 -28.43
CA GLU A 105 22.95 -15.12 -27.07
C GLU A 105 22.93 -16.60 -26.69
N THR A 106 21.94 -17.34 -27.18
CA THR A 106 21.76 -18.78 -26.89
C THR A 106 21.83 -19.66 -28.14
N GLY A 107 21.77 -19.06 -29.33
CA GLY A 107 21.71 -19.81 -30.60
C GLY A 107 20.34 -20.44 -30.87
N HIS A 108 19.31 -20.08 -30.09
CA HIS A 108 17.94 -20.55 -30.26
C HIS A 108 17.06 -19.46 -30.86
N ASN A 109 15.84 -19.84 -31.24
CA ASN A 109 14.83 -18.90 -31.69
C ASN A 109 13.53 -19.05 -30.94
N VAL A 110 12.68 -18.02 -30.99
CA VAL A 110 11.30 -18.07 -30.49
C VAL A 110 10.38 -18.40 -31.66
N GLY A 111 9.66 -19.52 -31.51
CA GLY A 111 8.78 -20.07 -32.53
C GLY A 111 7.54 -19.20 -32.78
N GLN A 112 6.92 -19.38 -33.96
CA GLN A 112 5.74 -18.61 -34.37
C GLN A 112 4.59 -18.70 -33.37
N SER A 113 4.41 -19.87 -32.76
CA SER A 113 3.34 -20.13 -31.79
C SER A 113 3.47 -19.27 -30.53
N PHE A 114 4.68 -18.87 -30.17
CA PHE A 114 4.96 -18.19 -28.89
C PHE A 114 5.45 -16.75 -29.04
N LEU A 115 5.90 -16.33 -30.22
CA LEU A 115 6.55 -15.04 -30.43
C LEU A 115 5.70 -13.84 -29.96
N VAL A 116 4.41 -13.81 -30.32
CA VAL A 116 3.52 -12.70 -29.92
C VAL A 116 3.35 -12.65 -28.41
N PHE A 117 3.15 -13.80 -27.77
CA PHE A 117 3.02 -13.87 -26.32
C PHE A 117 4.32 -13.47 -25.63
N PHE A 118 5.47 -13.97 -26.11
CA PHE A 118 6.78 -13.64 -25.59
C PHE A 118 7.02 -12.13 -25.58
N GLU A 119 6.72 -11.43 -26.68
CA GLU A 119 6.88 -9.97 -26.75
C GLU A 119 5.93 -9.24 -25.81
N GLN A 120 4.67 -9.67 -25.73
CA GLN A 120 3.67 -9.09 -24.82
C GLN A 120 4.01 -9.33 -23.34
N ALA A 121 4.64 -10.45 -23.01
CA ALA A 121 5.07 -10.81 -21.66
C ALA A 121 6.34 -10.07 -21.21
N GLY A 122 6.94 -9.22 -22.05
CA GLY A 122 8.18 -8.48 -21.74
C GLY A 122 9.46 -9.12 -22.29
N GLY A 123 9.35 -10.14 -23.13
CA GLY A 123 10.44 -10.78 -23.85
C GLY A 123 11.52 -11.38 -22.94
N ALA A 124 12.78 -11.31 -23.37
CA ALA A 124 13.91 -11.92 -22.67
C ALA A 124 14.11 -11.34 -21.25
N ALA A 125 13.71 -10.08 -21.01
CA ALA A 125 13.78 -9.48 -19.70
C ALA A 125 12.86 -10.19 -18.67
N ALA A 126 11.72 -10.73 -19.13
CA ALA A 126 10.75 -11.40 -18.27
C ALA A 126 10.93 -12.93 -18.26
N LEU A 127 11.17 -13.53 -19.42
CA LEU A 127 11.17 -14.99 -19.60
C LEU A 127 12.59 -15.59 -19.71
N GLY A 128 13.61 -14.76 -19.84
CA GLY A 128 14.94 -15.20 -20.25
C GLY A 128 15.01 -15.48 -21.76
N TYR A 129 16.22 -15.79 -22.23
CA TYR A 129 16.45 -16.18 -23.60
C TYR A 129 15.82 -17.56 -23.92
N PRO A 130 15.43 -17.83 -25.17
CA PRO A 130 15.02 -19.19 -25.54
C PRO A 130 16.20 -20.16 -25.37
N ILE A 131 15.92 -21.35 -24.85
CA ILE A 131 16.90 -22.43 -24.66
C ILE A 131 16.48 -23.73 -25.37
N SER A 132 15.35 -23.69 -26.08
CA SER A 132 14.91 -24.73 -26.99
C SER A 132 14.23 -24.10 -28.20
N GLU A 133 14.11 -24.93 -29.24
CA GLU A 133 13.17 -24.71 -30.32
C GLU A 133 11.74 -24.99 -29.86
N GLU A 134 10.76 -24.70 -30.71
CA GLU A 134 9.39 -25.20 -30.48
C GLU A 134 9.40 -26.73 -30.61
N VAL A 135 9.06 -27.42 -29.52
CA VAL A 135 9.04 -28.88 -29.40
C VAL A 135 7.62 -29.37 -29.16
N GLU A 136 7.33 -30.62 -29.50
CA GLU A 136 6.09 -31.27 -29.11
C GLU A 136 6.30 -31.99 -27.76
N GLU A 137 5.63 -31.53 -26.71
CA GLU A 137 5.74 -32.08 -25.36
C GLU A 137 4.34 -32.34 -24.82
N ASN A 138 4.09 -33.53 -24.27
CA ASN A 138 2.76 -33.92 -23.77
C ASN A 138 1.61 -33.72 -24.79
N GLY A 139 1.91 -33.94 -26.08
CA GLY A 139 0.95 -33.84 -27.18
C GLY A 139 0.55 -32.41 -27.56
N ARG A 140 1.35 -31.41 -27.15
CA ARG A 140 1.14 -30.00 -27.51
C ARG A 140 2.46 -29.31 -27.85
N PRO A 141 2.43 -28.26 -28.69
CA PRO A 141 3.60 -27.41 -28.85
C PRO A 141 4.00 -26.77 -27.51
N ALA A 142 5.29 -26.78 -27.22
CA ALA A 142 5.90 -26.16 -26.06
C ALA A 142 7.23 -25.51 -26.46
N GLN A 143 7.68 -24.54 -25.68
CA GLN A 143 8.98 -23.93 -25.87
C GLN A 143 9.60 -23.52 -24.52
N TRP A 144 10.89 -23.82 -24.37
CA TRP A 144 11.65 -23.53 -23.17
C TRP A 144 12.46 -22.24 -23.30
N PHE A 145 12.44 -21.49 -22.22
CA PHE A 145 13.19 -20.27 -21.97
C PHE A 145 13.92 -20.42 -20.64
N GLU A 146 14.99 -19.65 -20.41
CA GLU A 146 15.79 -19.78 -19.19
C GLU A 146 14.93 -19.74 -17.91
N ARG A 147 13.85 -18.94 -17.88
CA ARG A 147 12.97 -18.76 -16.69
C ARG A 147 11.58 -19.39 -16.79
N ALA A 148 11.23 -20.04 -17.90
CA ALA A 148 9.87 -20.54 -18.12
C ALA A 148 9.78 -21.59 -19.23
N ARG A 149 8.75 -22.44 -19.16
CA ARG A 149 8.21 -23.17 -20.32
C ARG A 149 6.89 -22.54 -20.73
N LEU A 150 6.70 -22.28 -22.02
CA LEU A 150 5.41 -21.90 -22.59
C LEU A 150 4.79 -23.11 -23.28
N GLU A 151 3.48 -23.27 -23.14
CA GLU A 151 2.72 -24.37 -23.70
C GLU A 151 1.53 -23.83 -24.50
N TRP A 152 1.22 -24.47 -25.62
CA TRP A 152 0.11 -24.11 -26.49
C TRP A 152 -1.13 -24.99 -26.20
N TRP A 153 -2.25 -24.35 -25.94
CA TRP A 153 -3.52 -24.95 -25.54
C TRP A 153 -4.62 -24.59 -26.55
N PRO A 154 -4.69 -25.29 -27.70
CA PRO A 154 -5.54 -24.91 -28.84
C PRO A 154 -7.04 -24.82 -28.51
N GLU A 155 -7.49 -25.56 -27.50
CA GLU A 155 -8.84 -25.57 -26.96
C GLU A 155 -9.23 -24.29 -26.21
N LEU A 156 -8.24 -23.48 -25.78
CA LEU A 156 -8.48 -22.22 -25.09
C LEU A 156 -8.71 -21.06 -26.07
N THR A 157 -9.31 -19.99 -25.55
CA THR A 157 -9.52 -18.75 -26.31
C THR A 157 -8.19 -18.19 -26.80
N PRO A 158 -8.15 -17.43 -27.92
CA PRO A 158 -6.90 -16.87 -28.43
C PRO A 158 -6.08 -16.10 -27.37
N ALA A 159 -6.75 -15.40 -26.46
CA ALA A 159 -6.11 -14.66 -25.37
C ALA A 159 -5.49 -15.53 -24.26
N ARG A 160 -5.88 -16.82 -24.16
CA ARG A 160 -5.42 -17.76 -23.12
C ARG A 160 -4.69 -18.98 -23.69
N ARG A 161 -4.51 -19.04 -25.00
CA ARG A 161 -3.97 -20.19 -25.71
C ARG A 161 -2.52 -20.49 -25.37
N VAL A 162 -1.75 -19.49 -24.97
CA VAL A 162 -0.41 -19.69 -24.42
C VAL A 162 -0.50 -19.68 -22.90
N GLN A 163 0.01 -20.72 -22.25
CA GLN A 163 0.07 -20.85 -20.79
C GLN A 163 1.50 -21.15 -20.35
N PHE A 164 1.84 -20.79 -19.11
CA PHE A 164 3.07 -21.24 -18.49
C PHE A 164 2.96 -22.70 -18.05
N GLY A 165 3.98 -23.48 -18.38
CA GLY A 165 4.14 -24.86 -17.91
C GLY A 165 4.44 -24.95 -16.42
N LEU A 166 4.27 -26.14 -15.86
CA LEU A 166 4.39 -26.41 -14.42
C LEU A 166 5.84 -26.58 -13.95
N VAL A 167 6.74 -25.75 -14.47
CA VAL A 167 8.20 -25.88 -14.23
C VAL A 167 8.58 -25.73 -12.77
N GLY A 168 7.79 -25.01 -11.96
CA GLY A 168 8.04 -24.91 -10.53
C GLY A 168 7.67 -26.19 -9.78
N GLU A 169 6.59 -26.85 -10.17
CA GLU A 169 6.20 -28.16 -9.63
C GLU A 169 7.19 -29.25 -10.03
N GLU A 170 7.59 -29.28 -11.30
CA GLU A 170 8.57 -30.23 -11.85
C GLU A 170 9.93 -30.09 -11.14
N HIS A 171 10.44 -28.87 -11.01
CA HIS A 171 11.70 -28.64 -10.31
C HIS A 171 11.61 -28.96 -8.82
N LEU A 172 10.53 -28.54 -8.14
CA LEU A 172 10.34 -28.84 -6.72
C LEU A 172 10.32 -30.35 -6.45
N ALA A 173 9.76 -31.15 -7.36
CA ALA A 173 9.77 -32.61 -7.23
C ALA A 173 11.19 -33.20 -7.25
N LEU A 174 12.12 -32.59 -7.99
CA LEU A 174 13.52 -33.03 -8.08
C LEU A 174 14.34 -32.66 -6.84
N VAL A 175 14.13 -31.46 -6.29
CA VAL A 175 14.93 -30.91 -5.17
C VAL A 175 14.19 -30.95 -3.84
N ARG A 176 13.10 -31.73 -3.73
CA ARG A 176 12.21 -31.71 -2.57
C ARG A 176 12.93 -31.97 -1.25
N ASP A 177 13.90 -32.88 -1.27
CA ASP A 177 14.68 -33.27 -0.10
C ASP A 177 15.65 -32.16 0.36
N ASP A 178 15.99 -31.22 -0.52
CA ASP A 178 16.84 -30.06 -0.22
C ASP A 178 16.03 -28.85 0.28
N VAL A 179 14.71 -28.87 0.14
CA VAL A 179 13.83 -27.80 0.62
C VAL A 179 13.58 -27.98 2.13
N PRO A 180 13.74 -26.92 2.94
CA PRO A 180 13.47 -26.99 4.38
C PRO A 180 12.06 -27.53 4.66
N ALA A 181 11.95 -28.52 5.54
CA ALA A 181 10.66 -29.14 5.87
C ALA A 181 9.60 -28.11 6.32
N ALA A 182 10.01 -27.04 7.01
CA ALA A 182 9.12 -25.95 7.43
C ALA A 182 8.49 -25.17 6.25
N ALA A 183 9.18 -25.09 5.11
CA ALA A 183 8.66 -24.44 3.91
C ALA A 183 7.57 -25.28 3.24
N LEU A 184 7.66 -26.60 3.35
CA LEU A 184 6.70 -27.57 2.80
C LEU A 184 5.52 -27.84 3.73
N GLN A 185 5.58 -27.38 4.98
CA GLN A 185 4.47 -27.51 5.91
C GLN A 185 3.31 -26.60 5.48
N PRO A 186 2.06 -27.09 5.57
CA PRO A 186 0.88 -26.23 5.41
C PRO A 186 1.03 -24.99 6.29
N ALA A 187 0.84 -23.82 5.69
CA ALA A 187 0.61 -22.62 6.45
C ALA A 187 -0.64 -22.83 7.31
N GLU A 188 -0.60 -22.33 8.55
CA GLU A 188 -1.85 -22.18 9.29
C GLU A 188 -2.73 -21.18 8.53
N PRO A 189 -3.92 -21.59 8.05
CA PRO A 189 -4.85 -20.62 7.51
C PRO A 189 -5.10 -19.60 8.60
N LEU A 190 -4.85 -18.35 8.27
CA LEU A 190 -5.47 -17.26 8.98
C LEU A 190 -6.96 -17.60 9.10
N PRO A 191 -7.59 -17.48 10.29
CA PRO A 191 -8.99 -17.89 10.45
C PRO A 191 -9.85 -17.25 9.35
N PRO A 192 -11.00 -17.85 8.96
CA PRO A 192 -11.95 -17.14 8.10
C PRO A 192 -12.19 -15.74 8.68
N LEU A 193 -12.32 -14.69 7.86
CA LEU A 193 -12.59 -13.31 8.35
C LEU A 193 -13.78 -13.22 9.34
N LYS A 194 -14.64 -14.24 9.37
CA LYS A 194 -15.75 -14.42 10.30
C LYS A 194 -15.36 -14.98 11.69
N GLU A 195 -14.22 -15.63 11.78
CA GLU A 195 -13.63 -16.28 12.97
C GLU A 195 -12.40 -15.55 13.51
N TRP A 196 -11.90 -14.53 12.79
CA TRP A 196 -11.08 -13.49 13.41
C TRP A 196 -11.95 -12.72 14.40
N VAL A 197 -12.12 -13.28 15.58
CA VAL A 197 -12.61 -12.55 16.74
C VAL A 197 -11.46 -11.64 17.15
N LEU A 198 -11.35 -10.48 16.50
CA LEU A 198 -10.98 -9.29 17.25
C LEU A 198 -11.86 -9.34 18.51
N PRO A 199 -11.33 -9.16 19.73
CA PRO A 199 -12.20 -8.98 20.87
C PRO A 199 -13.27 -7.98 20.42
N PRO A 200 -14.58 -8.31 20.56
CA PRO A 200 -15.61 -7.37 20.14
C PRO A 200 -15.18 -6.03 20.74
N PRO A 201 -15.17 -4.92 19.96
CA PRO A 201 -14.80 -3.63 20.51
C PRO A 201 -15.51 -3.56 21.84
N PRO A 202 -14.78 -3.36 22.96
CA PRO A 202 -15.34 -3.54 24.30
C PRO A 202 -16.68 -2.86 24.25
N ARG A 203 -17.78 -3.61 24.52
CA ARG A 203 -19.14 -3.10 24.31
C ARG A 203 -19.09 -1.69 24.83
N PRO A 204 -19.28 -0.67 23.98
CA PRO A 204 -19.10 0.69 24.44
C PRO A 204 -19.97 0.77 25.69
N PRO A 205 -19.43 1.27 26.83
CA PRO A 205 -20.30 1.53 27.96
C PRO A 205 -21.52 2.25 27.40
N ARG A 206 -22.72 1.83 27.81
CA ARG A 206 -23.99 2.42 27.36
C ARG A 206 -24.01 3.89 27.75
N VAL A 207 -23.33 4.70 26.97
CA VAL A 207 -23.37 6.14 26.95
C VAL A 207 -23.86 6.41 25.55
N ALA A 208 -25.10 6.85 25.44
CA ALA A 208 -25.59 7.39 24.19
C ALA A 208 -24.80 8.68 23.92
N TRP A 209 -23.68 8.61 23.18
CA TRP A 209 -23.00 9.84 22.78
C TRP A 209 -23.67 10.34 21.50
N ALA A 210 -24.43 11.42 21.66
CA ALA A 210 -24.80 12.27 20.56
C ALA A 210 -23.53 12.70 19.78
N PRO A 211 -23.65 13.05 18.49
CA PRO A 211 -22.55 13.64 17.75
C PRO A 211 -21.93 14.82 18.50
N VAL A 212 -20.61 14.89 18.55
CA VAL A 212 -19.84 15.99 19.18
C VAL A 212 -19.46 17.04 18.13
N ASP A 213 -19.62 18.32 18.46
CA ASP A 213 -19.17 19.44 17.62
C ASP A 213 -17.64 19.55 17.69
N VAL A 214 -16.98 19.01 16.67
CA VAL A 214 -15.52 19.02 16.50
C VAL A 214 -15.23 19.37 15.04
N PRO A 215 -15.18 20.66 14.69
CA PRO A 215 -14.77 21.07 13.36
C PRO A 215 -13.34 20.59 13.11
N MET A 216 -13.11 20.05 11.93
CA MET A 216 -11.79 19.57 11.49
C MET A 216 -11.43 20.33 10.22
N LEU A 217 -10.38 21.13 10.24
CA LEU A 217 -9.89 21.85 9.07
C LEU A 217 -8.87 21.00 8.33
N TYR A 218 -8.99 20.90 7.01
CA TYR A 218 -7.94 20.29 6.19
C TYR A 218 -7.30 21.32 5.25
N TYR A 219 -5.99 21.40 5.33
CA TYR A 219 -5.12 22.23 4.49
C TYR A 219 -4.36 21.30 3.53
N HIS A 220 -3.96 21.81 2.36
CA HIS A 220 -2.98 21.11 1.51
C HIS A 220 -1.64 21.82 1.61
N GLN A 221 -1.52 23.02 1.04
CA GLN A 221 -0.31 23.82 1.12
C GLN A 221 -0.37 24.83 2.27
N VAL A 222 0.80 25.20 2.80
CA VAL A 222 0.96 26.28 3.78
C VAL A 222 1.94 27.31 3.21
N PRO A 223 1.51 28.23 2.32
CA PRO A 223 2.42 29.13 1.62
C PRO A 223 2.99 30.24 2.53
N SER A 224 2.38 30.50 3.70
CA SER A 224 2.76 31.60 4.58
C SER A 224 2.57 31.25 6.05
N GLN A 225 3.65 31.38 6.84
CA GLN A 225 3.61 31.23 8.30
C GLN A 225 2.68 32.26 8.95
N LYS A 226 2.75 33.52 8.49
CA LYS A 226 1.94 34.61 9.05
C LYS A 226 0.46 34.29 8.92
N GLN A 227 0.03 33.82 7.76
CA GLN A 227 -1.37 33.55 7.50
C GLN A 227 -1.92 32.42 8.36
N LEU A 228 -1.19 31.31 8.48
CA LEU A 228 -1.57 30.22 9.37
C LEU A 228 -1.60 30.68 10.84
N ARG A 229 -0.64 31.51 11.25
CA ARG A 229 -0.60 32.09 12.60
C ARG A 229 -1.82 32.97 12.88
N ASP A 230 -2.16 33.87 11.96
CA ASP A 230 -3.34 34.74 12.08
C ASP A 230 -4.63 33.92 12.25
N GLN A 231 -4.77 32.81 11.51
CA GLN A 231 -5.89 31.87 11.65
C GLN A 231 -5.91 31.20 13.03
N ILE A 232 -4.79 30.64 13.48
CA ILE A 232 -4.69 29.96 14.79
C ILE A 232 -5.00 30.93 15.94
N VAL A 233 -4.46 32.15 15.90
CA VAL A 233 -4.73 33.18 16.91
C VAL A 233 -6.23 33.49 16.95
N ALA A 234 -6.86 33.74 15.81
CA ALA A 234 -8.29 34.00 15.75
C ALA A 234 -9.15 32.84 16.26
N PHE A 235 -8.73 31.58 16.01
CA PHE A 235 -9.43 30.41 16.56
C PHE A 235 -9.38 30.38 18.09
N ARG A 236 -8.21 30.68 18.67
CA ARG A 236 -8.03 30.77 20.12
C ARG A 236 -8.84 31.92 20.73
N GLU A 237 -8.87 33.08 20.07
CA GLU A 237 -9.69 34.22 20.48
C GLU A 237 -11.20 33.92 20.42
N ALA A 238 -11.63 33.07 19.48
CA ALA A 238 -13.00 32.54 19.44
C ALA A 238 -13.29 31.46 20.52
N GLY A 239 -12.29 31.15 21.36
CA GLY A 239 -12.35 30.18 22.44
C GLY A 239 -12.23 28.73 21.97
N ARG A 240 -11.72 28.48 20.76
CA ARG A 240 -11.45 27.12 20.27
C ARG A 240 -10.13 26.60 20.83
N GLU A 241 -10.11 25.35 21.24
CA GLU A 241 -8.92 24.63 21.67
C GLU A 241 -8.49 23.64 20.60
N ILE A 242 -7.28 23.81 20.05
CA ILE A 242 -6.76 22.93 19.01
C ILE A 242 -6.20 21.66 19.67
N VAL A 243 -6.76 20.52 19.31
CA VAL A 243 -6.40 19.18 19.84
C VAL A 243 -5.98 18.25 18.71
N SER A 244 -5.24 17.18 19.03
CA SER A 244 -4.86 16.17 18.05
C SER A 244 -6.06 15.35 17.57
N LEU A 245 -5.97 14.78 16.36
CA LEU A 245 -6.99 13.86 15.86
C LEU A 245 -7.10 12.63 16.77
N GLY A 246 -5.96 12.12 17.25
CA GLY A 246 -5.93 11.01 18.21
C GLY A 246 -6.78 11.24 19.44
N ARG A 247 -6.68 12.42 20.07
CA ARG A 247 -7.51 12.77 21.24
C ARG A 247 -9.01 12.72 20.93
N VAL A 248 -9.41 13.16 19.73
CA VAL A 248 -10.82 13.10 19.29
C VAL A 248 -11.27 11.66 19.07
N VAL A 249 -10.46 10.85 18.39
CA VAL A 249 -10.78 9.43 18.16
C VAL A 249 -10.86 8.66 19.48
N ASP A 250 -9.92 8.87 20.40
CA ASP A 250 -9.92 8.24 21.72
C ASP A 250 -11.15 8.64 22.54
N ALA A 251 -11.51 9.93 22.55
CA ALA A 251 -12.71 10.41 23.23
C ALA A 251 -14.00 9.82 22.62
N LEU A 252 -14.10 9.78 21.28
CA LEU A 252 -15.23 9.18 20.59
C LEU A 252 -15.37 7.69 20.91
N ARG A 253 -14.25 6.98 21.07
CA ARG A 253 -14.22 5.55 21.45
C ARG A 253 -14.44 5.31 22.94
N GLY A 254 -14.41 6.34 23.77
CA GLY A 254 -14.46 6.22 25.23
C GLY A 254 -13.15 5.69 25.84
N GLU A 255 -12.05 5.79 25.10
CA GLU A 255 -10.70 5.34 25.46
C GLU A 255 -9.84 6.49 26.02
N GLY A 256 -10.29 7.74 25.86
CA GLY A 256 -9.54 8.95 26.21
C GLY A 256 -10.28 9.91 27.15
N PRO A 257 -9.60 11.00 27.57
CA PRO A 257 -10.21 12.02 28.41
C PRO A 257 -11.31 12.79 27.65
N ALA A 258 -12.15 13.51 28.40
CA ALA A 258 -13.14 14.39 27.81
C ALA A 258 -12.48 15.45 26.90
N LEU A 259 -13.17 15.77 25.80
CA LEU A 259 -12.79 16.87 24.92
C LEU A 259 -13.03 18.21 25.62
N PRO A 260 -12.25 19.25 25.27
CA PRO A 260 -12.55 20.61 25.70
C PRO A 260 -13.89 21.09 25.16
N ALA A 261 -14.42 22.20 25.66
CA ALA A 261 -15.76 22.68 25.31
C ALA A 261 -15.92 23.05 23.82
N LYS A 262 -14.85 23.55 23.17
CA LYS A 262 -14.84 23.94 21.76
C LYS A 262 -13.59 23.37 21.06
N PRO A 263 -13.51 22.05 20.86
CA PRO A 263 -12.34 21.44 20.22
C PRO A 263 -12.27 21.86 18.75
N LEU A 264 -11.05 21.86 18.21
CA LEU A 264 -10.73 22.07 16.80
C LEU A 264 -9.59 21.15 16.41
N VAL A 265 -9.66 20.52 15.24
CA VAL A 265 -8.56 19.71 14.70
C VAL A 265 -8.01 20.36 13.44
N LEU A 266 -6.68 20.38 13.29
CA LEU A 266 -5.99 20.83 12.10
C LEU A 266 -5.32 19.63 11.44
N THR A 267 -5.65 19.36 10.17
CA THR A 267 -5.06 18.30 9.37
C THR A 267 -4.43 18.86 8.09
N PHE A 268 -3.38 18.22 7.59
CA PHE A 268 -2.64 18.62 6.41
C PHE A 268 -2.48 17.44 5.46
N ASP A 269 -2.95 17.57 4.22
CA ASP A 269 -3.00 16.49 3.23
C ASP A 269 -1.89 16.62 2.18
N ASP A 270 -1.60 15.53 1.48
CA ASP A 270 -0.67 15.40 0.35
C ASP A 270 0.82 15.45 0.66
N SER A 271 1.30 15.63 1.89
CA SER A 271 2.74 15.71 2.19
C SER A 271 3.52 16.86 1.50
N TRP A 272 2.91 18.03 1.25
CA TRP A 272 3.61 19.18 0.67
C TRP A 272 4.77 19.69 1.54
N VAL A 273 5.92 20.04 0.95
CA VAL A 273 7.09 20.55 1.70
C VAL A 273 6.80 21.85 2.46
N SER A 274 5.84 22.64 1.98
CA SER A 274 5.40 23.86 2.66
C SER A 274 4.83 23.61 4.06
N GLN A 275 4.28 22.42 4.30
CA GLN A 275 3.72 22.03 5.60
C GLN A 275 4.79 21.96 6.69
N ILE A 276 5.99 21.44 6.38
CA ILE A 276 7.09 21.44 7.34
C ILE A 276 7.85 22.77 7.36
N GLN A 277 8.02 23.44 6.21
CA GLN A 277 8.75 24.71 6.15
C GLN A 277 7.99 25.86 6.83
N ASN A 278 6.66 25.85 6.73
CA ASN A 278 5.83 26.94 7.23
C ASN A 278 4.82 26.49 8.29
N GLY A 279 4.19 25.33 8.12
CA GLY A 279 3.17 24.84 9.06
C GLY A 279 3.74 24.47 10.42
N ALA A 280 4.66 23.51 10.45
CA ALA A 280 5.22 22.96 11.69
C ALA A 280 5.83 24.02 12.63
N PRO A 281 6.61 25.03 12.17
CA PRO A 281 7.13 26.09 13.04
C PRO A 281 6.03 26.92 13.71
N VAL A 282 4.92 27.18 13.01
CA VAL A 282 3.78 27.92 13.57
C VAL A 282 3.06 27.08 14.61
N LEU A 283 2.75 25.82 14.30
CA LEU A 283 2.08 24.91 15.25
C LEU A 283 2.90 24.73 16.52
N GLN A 284 4.21 24.54 16.39
CA GLN A 284 5.13 24.42 17.53
C GLN A 284 5.18 25.70 18.36
N ALA A 285 5.32 26.87 17.71
CA ALA A 285 5.39 28.15 18.41
C ALA A 285 4.09 28.50 19.16
N GLU A 286 2.95 28.10 18.61
CA GLU A 286 1.63 28.30 19.24
C GLU A 286 1.27 27.20 20.24
N GLY A 287 2.07 26.12 20.33
CA GLY A 287 1.87 25.01 21.25
C GLY A 287 0.63 24.17 20.92
N VAL A 288 0.28 24.03 19.65
CA VAL A 288 -0.92 23.34 19.18
C VAL A 288 -0.59 22.09 18.38
N SER A 289 -1.50 21.12 18.37
CA SER A 289 -1.34 19.86 17.61
C SER A 289 -1.63 20.02 16.11
N GLY A 290 -1.17 19.05 15.32
CA GLY A 290 -1.51 18.89 13.91
C GLY A 290 -1.31 17.45 13.44
N THR A 291 -2.11 17.03 12.45
CA THR A 291 -2.05 15.69 11.84
C THR A 291 -1.70 15.83 10.36
N PHE A 292 -0.62 15.19 9.92
CA PHE A 292 -0.09 15.27 8.55
C PHE A 292 -0.33 13.94 7.84
N PHE A 293 -1.20 13.94 6.83
CA PHE A 293 -1.48 12.78 5.99
C PHE A 293 -0.55 12.76 4.79
N VAL A 294 0.27 11.71 4.67
CA VAL A 294 1.34 11.61 3.68
C VAL A 294 1.07 10.57 2.60
N ILE A 295 1.39 10.93 1.35
CA ILE A 295 1.33 10.01 0.20
C ILE A 295 2.69 9.31 0.14
N THR A 296 2.78 8.07 0.61
CA THR A 296 4.09 7.49 0.97
C THR A 296 5.06 7.38 -0.20
N ARG A 297 4.56 7.16 -1.44
CA ARG A 297 5.42 7.09 -2.63
C ARG A 297 5.78 8.44 -3.23
N TYR A 298 5.18 9.55 -2.77
CA TYR A 298 5.57 10.89 -3.22
C TYR A 298 6.73 11.44 -2.40
N MET A 299 6.82 11.02 -1.14
CA MET A 299 7.86 11.46 -0.22
C MET A 299 9.25 11.18 -0.77
N GLU A 300 10.11 12.20 -0.79
CA GLU A 300 11.48 12.19 -1.38
C GLU A 300 11.55 12.00 -2.90
N ARG A 301 10.53 11.39 -3.52
CA ARG A 301 10.56 10.98 -4.93
C ARG A 301 9.97 12.03 -5.87
N VAL A 302 9.06 12.87 -5.38
CA VAL A 302 8.38 13.91 -6.18
C VAL A 302 8.82 15.30 -5.70
N PRO A 303 9.34 16.17 -6.58
CA PRO A 303 9.70 17.53 -6.22
C PRO A 303 8.53 18.32 -5.63
N GLY A 304 8.78 19.05 -4.54
CA GLY A 304 7.77 19.84 -3.83
C GLY A 304 7.08 19.11 -2.68
N TYR A 305 7.33 17.82 -2.51
CA TYR A 305 6.83 17.00 -1.40
C TYR A 305 7.90 16.82 -0.32
N MET A 306 7.48 16.56 0.91
CA MET A 306 8.39 16.41 2.04
C MET A 306 9.18 15.10 1.96
N SER A 307 10.37 15.07 2.56
CA SER A 307 11.17 13.86 2.71
C SER A 307 10.76 13.01 3.92
N TRP A 308 11.22 11.77 3.99
CA TRP A 308 11.04 10.92 5.18
C TRP A 308 11.78 11.50 6.39
N ASN A 309 12.94 12.11 6.17
CA ASN A 309 13.65 12.82 7.24
C ASN A 309 12.85 14.01 7.78
N GLN A 310 12.19 14.77 6.89
CA GLN A 310 11.30 15.85 7.29
C GLN A 310 10.08 15.31 8.07
N ALA A 311 9.45 14.22 7.62
CA ALA A 311 8.36 13.60 8.37
C ALA A 311 8.81 13.03 9.73
N ARG A 312 10.05 12.54 9.85
CA ARG A 312 10.61 12.14 11.14
C ARG A 312 10.72 13.34 12.09
N THR A 313 11.15 14.50 11.59
CA THR A 313 11.15 15.75 12.36
C THR A 313 9.75 16.11 12.83
N LEU A 314 8.70 15.94 12.02
CA LEU A 314 7.32 16.18 12.48
C LEU A 314 6.95 15.30 13.69
N LYS A 315 7.33 14.01 13.68
CA LYS A 315 7.09 13.12 14.83
C LYS A 315 7.90 13.50 16.06
N GLU A 316 9.17 13.88 15.90
CA GLU A 316 10.03 14.35 16.98
C GLU A 316 9.47 15.62 17.65
N LEU A 317 8.80 16.46 16.86
CA LEU A 317 8.06 17.63 17.35
C LEU A 317 6.71 17.30 18.02
N GLY A 318 6.33 16.03 18.06
CA GLY A 318 5.09 15.55 18.68
C GLY A 318 3.85 15.63 17.79
N PHE A 319 4.01 15.86 16.48
CA PHE A 319 2.91 15.84 15.53
C PHE A 319 2.56 14.41 15.08
N GLU A 320 1.30 14.22 14.68
CA GLU A 320 0.83 12.97 14.11
C GLU A 320 1.19 12.94 12.61
N VAL A 321 1.79 11.85 12.14
CA VAL A 321 2.08 11.63 10.71
C VAL A 321 1.41 10.31 10.32
N GLU A 322 0.46 10.40 9.40
CA GLU A 322 -0.55 9.38 9.13
C GLU A 322 -0.73 9.17 7.61
N SER A 323 -1.53 8.19 7.20
CA SER A 323 -1.54 7.76 5.79
C SER A 323 -2.47 8.56 4.89
N HIS A 324 -2.01 8.86 3.68
CA HIS A 324 -2.83 9.34 2.57
C HIS A 324 -2.77 8.40 1.36
N THR A 325 -2.72 7.08 1.61
CA THR A 325 -2.45 6.01 0.62
C THR A 325 -1.04 6.05 0.04
N GLN A 326 -0.72 5.11 -0.85
CA GLN A 326 0.61 5.05 -1.46
C GLN A 326 0.73 5.99 -2.65
N ASN A 327 -0.23 5.93 -3.58
CA ASN A 327 -0.18 6.65 -4.87
C ASN A 327 -1.35 7.62 -5.07
N HIS A 328 -2.16 7.86 -4.03
CA HIS A 328 -3.29 8.80 -4.07
C HIS A 328 -4.38 8.49 -5.13
N PRO A 329 -4.84 7.23 -5.32
CA PRO A 329 -5.92 6.93 -6.23
C PRO A 329 -7.30 7.19 -5.61
N ASP A 330 -8.31 7.36 -6.46
CA ASP A 330 -9.71 7.32 -6.06
C ASP A 330 -10.10 5.90 -5.61
N LEU A 331 -10.03 5.64 -4.30
CA LEU A 331 -10.19 4.29 -3.74
C LEU A 331 -11.54 3.64 -4.04
N ASP A 332 -12.61 4.43 -4.15
CA ASP A 332 -13.95 3.92 -4.48
C ASP A 332 -14.02 3.35 -5.90
N ARG A 333 -13.32 4.00 -6.82
CA ARG A 333 -13.16 3.54 -8.20
C ARG A 333 -12.21 2.37 -8.28
N LEU A 334 -11.02 2.49 -7.68
CA LEU A 334 -9.99 1.46 -7.73
C LEU A 334 -10.51 0.15 -7.16
N LEU A 335 -11.23 0.18 -6.05
CA LEU A 335 -11.81 -1.04 -5.45
C LEU A 335 -12.80 -1.76 -6.38
N GLY A 336 -13.48 -1.02 -7.26
CA GLY A 336 -14.37 -1.61 -8.27
C GLY A 336 -13.64 -2.16 -9.50
N GLU A 337 -12.43 -1.67 -9.78
CA GLU A 337 -11.59 -2.08 -10.91
C GLU A 337 -10.62 -3.22 -10.52
N ASP A 338 -10.01 -3.12 -9.34
CA ASP A 338 -8.98 -4.02 -8.80
C ASP A 338 -8.97 -3.94 -7.26
N ASP A 339 -9.55 -4.95 -6.59
CA ASP A 339 -9.66 -4.98 -5.14
C ASP A 339 -8.31 -5.18 -4.44
N GLY A 340 -7.39 -5.92 -5.07
CA GLY A 340 -6.03 -6.15 -4.62
C GLY A 340 -5.24 -4.86 -4.61
N ALA A 341 -5.32 -4.07 -5.68
CA ALA A 341 -4.67 -2.76 -5.76
C ALA A 341 -5.23 -1.77 -4.72
N ALA A 342 -6.56 -1.71 -4.55
CA ALA A 342 -7.16 -0.86 -3.52
C ALA A 342 -6.76 -1.29 -2.10
N THR A 343 -6.62 -2.59 -1.87
CA THR A 343 -6.14 -3.15 -0.61
C THR A 343 -4.67 -2.77 -0.37
N ALA A 344 -3.82 -2.89 -1.38
CA ALA A 344 -2.41 -2.51 -1.31
C ALA A 344 -2.23 -1.02 -0.99
N GLU A 345 -3.01 -0.12 -1.61
CA GLU A 345 -2.97 1.31 -1.31
C GLU A 345 -3.20 1.65 0.16
N ILE A 346 -4.09 0.90 0.82
CA ILE A 346 -4.45 1.10 2.23
C ILE A 346 -3.43 0.42 3.15
N TRP A 347 -3.05 -0.83 2.87
CA TRP A 347 -2.16 -1.59 3.74
C TRP A 347 -0.69 -1.21 3.60
N GLU A 348 -0.17 -1.16 2.37
CA GLU A 348 1.25 -0.92 2.14
C GLU A 348 1.63 0.53 2.51
N SER A 349 0.69 1.48 2.43
CA SER A 349 0.96 2.85 2.88
C SER A 349 1.12 2.94 4.40
N LEU A 350 0.34 2.17 5.17
CA LEU A 350 0.57 2.04 6.62
C LEU A 350 1.87 1.29 6.92
N ALA A 351 2.16 0.20 6.22
CA ALA A 351 3.39 -0.58 6.41
C ALA A 351 4.64 0.27 6.13
N GLU A 352 4.67 1.02 5.02
CA GLU A 352 5.77 1.92 4.69
C GLU A 352 5.91 3.02 5.75
N LEU A 353 4.80 3.65 6.15
CA LEU A 353 4.78 4.65 7.22
C LEU A 353 5.37 4.11 8.54
N GLU A 354 4.91 2.95 9.02
CA GLU A 354 5.37 2.35 10.28
C GLU A 354 6.82 1.89 10.20
N SER A 355 7.27 1.37 9.05
CA SER A 355 8.68 0.98 8.84
C SER A 355 9.64 2.16 8.88
N ARG A 356 9.22 3.32 8.33
CA ARG A 356 10.05 4.53 8.24
C ARG A 356 10.02 5.33 9.52
N LEU A 357 8.86 5.45 10.16
CA LEU A 357 8.60 6.41 11.23
C LEU A 357 8.26 5.76 12.58
N GLY A 358 8.21 4.44 12.66
CA GLY A 358 7.73 3.69 13.83
C GLY A 358 6.21 3.79 13.98
N ARG A 359 5.69 3.37 15.14
CA ARG A 359 4.24 3.26 15.40
C ARG A 359 3.44 4.50 14.97
N SER A 360 2.36 4.28 14.24
CA SER A 360 1.38 5.27 13.81
C SER A 360 0.12 5.21 14.69
N GLN A 361 -0.69 6.28 14.73
CA GLN A 361 -2.02 6.24 15.35
C GLN A 361 -3.04 5.51 14.47
N ARG A 362 -2.63 5.14 13.26
CA ARG A 362 -3.37 4.45 12.23
C ARG A 362 -4.60 5.26 11.83
N PHE A 363 -4.37 6.44 11.28
CA PHE A 363 -5.39 7.22 10.58
C PHE A 363 -5.15 7.25 9.07
N LEU A 364 -6.25 7.32 8.31
CA LEU A 364 -6.24 7.48 6.85
C LEU A 364 -7.00 8.73 6.45
N ALA A 365 -6.44 9.54 5.55
CA ALA A 365 -7.23 10.48 4.76
C ALA A 365 -7.54 9.84 3.39
N TYR A 366 -8.80 9.85 2.98
CA TYR A 366 -9.16 9.35 1.64
C TYR A 366 -8.71 10.32 0.55
N PRO A 367 -7.97 9.89 -0.48
CA PRO A 367 -7.64 10.72 -1.64
C PRO A 367 -8.90 11.36 -2.24
N ASN A 368 -8.83 12.66 -2.52
CA ASN A 368 -9.94 13.49 -2.99
C ASN A 368 -11.21 13.45 -2.09
N GLY A 369 -11.11 12.88 -0.89
CA GLY A 369 -12.24 12.57 -0.01
C GLY A 369 -13.23 11.56 -0.58
N ARG A 370 -12.83 10.75 -1.57
CA ARG A 370 -13.69 9.76 -2.20
C ARG A 370 -13.70 8.44 -1.43
N TRP A 371 -14.89 7.98 -1.10
CA TRP A 371 -15.10 6.72 -0.39
C TRP A 371 -16.50 6.19 -0.70
N ASN A 372 -16.69 4.89 -0.45
CA ASN A 372 -18.01 4.26 -0.40
C ASN A 372 -18.03 3.25 0.78
N GLY A 373 -19.16 2.57 0.98
CA GLY A 373 -19.29 1.61 2.09
C GLY A 373 -18.25 0.47 2.05
N ALA A 374 -17.85 0.01 0.86
CA ALA A 374 -16.87 -1.05 0.71
C ALA A 374 -15.44 -0.55 1.05
N VAL A 375 -15.08 0.66 0.60
CA VAL A 375 -13.81 1.30 0.98
C VAL A 375 -13.74 1.52 2.49
N ALA A 376 -14.79 2.08 3.10
CA ALA A 376 -14.82 2.29 4.55
C ALA A 376 -14.70 0.97 5.33
N ALA A 377 -15.33 -0.11 4.86
CA ALA A 377 -15.21 -1.44 5.45
C ALA A 377 -13.79 -2.03 5.30
N LEU A 378 -13.11 -1.77 4.19
CA LEU A 378 -11.72 -2.15 3.97
C LEU A 378 -10.78 -1.35 4.90
N THR A 379 -10.94 -0.03 4.95
CA THR A 379 -10.19 0.87 5.83
C THR A 379 -10.33 0.50 7.30
N ALA A 380 -11.53 0.11 7.75
CA ALA A 380 -11.78 -0.30 9.13
C ALA A 380 -11.02 -1.54 9.60
N ARG A 381 -10.47 -2.33 8.66
CA ARG A 381 -9.62 -3.49 8.98
C ARG A 381 -8.17 -3.10 9.33
N VAL A 382 -7.75 -1.91 8.92
CA VAL A 382 -6.34 -1.47 8.96
C VAL A 382 -6.16 -0.30 9.92
N TYR A 383 -7.09 0.64 9.86
CA TYR A 383 -7.02 1.94 10.51
C TYR A 383 -8.00 2.05 11.69
N ARG A 384 -7.67 2.92 12.66
CA ARG A 384 -8.53 3.26 13.80
C ARG A 384 -9.61 4.28 13.43
N ALA A 385 -9.35 5.13 12.46
CA ALA A 385 -10.28 6.12 11.93
C ALA A 385 -9.86 6.58 10.54
N ALA A 386 -10.78 7.19 9.81
CA ALA A 386 -10.48 7.82 8.54
C ALA A 386 -11.27 9.12 8.32
N VAL A 387 -10.63 10.08 7.67
CA VAL A 387 -11.19 11.38 7.37
C VAL A 387 -11.51 11.51 5.88
N ALA A 388 -12.63 12.19 5.58
CA ALA A 388 -13.11 12.46 4.24
C ALA A 388 -13.28 13.98 4.02
N THR A 389 -13.65 14.36 2.80
CA THR A 389 -14.15 15.71 2.49
C THR A 389 -15.68 15.74 2.59
N GLY A 390 -16.30 16.91 2.41
CA GLY A 390 -17.76 17.05 2.38
C GLY A 390 -18.36 17.95 3.47
N GLY A 391 -17.52 18.55 4.33
CA GLY A 391 -17.96 19.52 5.33
C GLY A 391 -18.76 18.91 6.49
N GLY A 392 -19.13 19.75 7.44
CA GLY A 392 -19.85 19.37 8.65
C GLY A 392 -18.99 19.50 9.91
N LEU A 393 -19.68 19.74 11.02
CA LEU A 393 -19.07 20.04 12.32
C LEU A 393 -19.04 18.82 13.24
N PHE A 394 -19.94 17.87 13.02
CA PHE A 394 -20.22 16.81 13.98
C PHE A 394 -19.46 15.52 13.68
N GLN A 395 -18.88 14.94 14.73
CA GLN A 395 -18.20 13.65 14.70
C GLN A 395 -18.83 12.69 15.72
N SER A 396 -18.74 11.40 15.49
CA SER A 396 -19.39 10.35 16.27
C SER A 396 -18.72 9.01 15.99
N GLN A 397 -19.04 7.97 16.78
CA GLN A 397 -18.59 6.63 16.42
C GLN A 397 -19.16 6.14 15.07
N GLN A 398 -20.34 6.62 14.67
CA GLN A 398 -20.99 6.18 13.43
C GLN A 398 -20.26 6.66 12.17
N ASN A 399 -19.47 7.73 12.27
CA ASN A 399 -18.71 8.28 11.15
C ASN A 399 -17.19 8.20 11.36
N LEU A 400 -16.69 7.32 12.23
CA LEU A 400 -15.25 7.16 12.51
C LEU A 400 -14.41 6.86 11.27
N TYR A 401 -14.99 6.23 10.24
CA TYR A 401 -14.31 5.88 9.00
C TYR A 401 -14.70 6.78 7.83
N GLN A 402 -15.33 7.92 8.14
CA GLN A 402 -15.79 8.93 7.21
C GLN A 402 -15.96 10.26 7.97
N MET A 403 -14.96 10.57 8.80
CA MET A 403 -14.95 11.77 9.65
C MET A 403 -14.90 13.00 8.78
N ARG A 404 -15.71 13.99 9.12
CA ARG A 404 -16.00 15.13 8.24
C ARG A 404 -14.99 16.24 8.43
N ARG A 405 -14.53 16.84 7.33
CA ARG A 405 -13.60 17.97 7.38
C ARG A 405 -14.07 19.14 6.53
N ILE A 406 -13.70 20.34 6.95
CA ILE A 406 -13.94 21.62 6.30
C ILE A 406 -12.67 22.02 5.57
N LYS A 407 -12.82 22.39 4.30
CA LYS A 407 -11.68 22.84 3.49
C LYS A 407 -11.15 24.15 4.02
N ALA A 408 -9.85 24.21 4.28
CA ALA A 408 -9.14 25.44 4.57
C ALA A 408 -8.15 25.71 3.44
N GLU A 409 -8.54 26.62 2.54
CA GLU A 409 -7.63 27.08 1.51
C GLU A 409 -6.63 28.07 2.11
N PRO A 410 -5.39 28.10 1.60
CA PRO A 410 -4.43 29.11 2.02
C PRO A 410 -4.99 30.52 1.95
N SER A 411 -5.75 30.87 0.92
CA SER A 411 -6.30 32.22 0.76
C SER A 411 -7.40 32.60 1.76
N TYR A 412 -7.93 31.66 2.55
CA TYR A 412 -9.04 31.95 3.44
C TYR A 412 -8.59 32.79 4.63
N LYS A 413 -9.33 33.87 4.87
CA LYS A 413 -9.14 34.70 6.06
C LYS A 413 -9.75 34.00 7.29
N PRO A 414 -9.29 34.32 8.51
CA PRO A 414 -9.80 33.68 9.72
C PRO A 414 -11.32 33.77 9.88
N GLU A 415 -11.95 34.87 9.46
CA GLU A 415 -13.40 35.08 9.57
C GLU A 415 -14.19 34.09 8.71
N VAL A 416 -13.65 33.73 7.54
CA VAL A 416 -14.28 32.75 6.63
C VAL A 416 -14.30 31.37 7.28
N LEU A 417 -13.18 30.98 7.91
CA LEU A 417 -13.04 29.69 8.59
C LEU A 417 -13.90 29.63 9.85
N LEU A 418 -13.92 30.69 10.66
CA LEU A 418 -14.80 30.78 11.83
C LEU A 418 -16.27 30.65 11.45
N LYS A 419 -16.71 31.35 10.38
CA LYS A 419 -18.08 31.21 9.86
C LYS A 419 -18.37 29.78 9.39
N ALA A 420 -17.43 29.14 8.69
CA ALA A 420 -17.57 27.75 8.27
C ALA A 420 -17.67 26.76 9.45
N MET A 421 -17.08 27.11 10.60
CA MET A 421 -17.17 26.37 11.86
C MET A 421 -18.40 26.74 12.71
N GLY A 422 -19.37 27.47 12.15
CA GLY A 422 -20.60 27.86 12.84
C GLY A 422 -20.43 28.98 13.87
N HIS A 423 -19.32 29.72 13.86
CA HIS A 423 -19.19 30.94 14.66
C HIS A 423 -19.77 32.15 13.93
N GLU A 424 -20.62 32.91 14.62
CA GLU A 424 -20.91 34.28 14.21
C GLU A 424 -19.64 35.13 14.39
N VAL A 425 -19.17 35.72 13.29
CA VAL A 425 -18.08 36.69 13.32
C VAL A 425 -18.68 37.99 13.86
N PRO A 426 -18.22 38.51 15.00
CA PRO A 426 -18.70 39.80 15.50
C PRO A 426 -18.45 40.87 14.43
N ASP A 427 -19.47 41.67 14.13
CA ASP A 427 -19.31 42.80 13.21
C ASP A 427 -18.26 43.77 13.78
N PRO A 428 -17.11 43.99 13.12
CA PRO A 428 -16.10 44.91 13.60
C PRO A 428 -16.63 46.36 13.74
N ALA A 429 -17.76 46.71 13.11
CA ALA A 429 -18.43 47.99 13.28
C ALA A 429 -19.31 48.11 14.54
N ALA A 430 -19.56 47.02 15.27
CA ALA A 430 -20.43 47.03 16.44
C ALA A 430 -19.76 47.57 17.72
N LYS A 431 -18.42 47.65 17.78
CA LYS A 431 -17.68 48.14 18.96
C LYS A 431 -17.54 49.67 19.05
N GLU A 432 -17.97 50.42 18.05
CA GLU A 432 -17.93 51.90 18.07
C GLU A 432 -19.21 52.57 18.59
N LYS A 433 -20.24 51.80 19.00
CA LYS A 433 -21.54 52.39 19.42
C LYS A 433 -21.83 52.38 20.93
N ASP A 434 -20.96 51.82 21.76
CA ASP A 434 -21.17 51.76 23.22
C ASP A 434 -20.20 52.67 24.01
N SER A 435 -19.62 53.69 23.36
CA SER A 435 -18.79 54.70 24.03
C SER A 435 -19.13 56.13 23.57
N GLU A 436 -20.39 56.55 23.78
CA GLU A 436 -20.78 57.97 23.87
C GLU A 436 -21.57 58.23 25.15
#